data_AF-A0A318R6S2-F1
#
_entry.id   AF-A0A318R6S2-F1
#
_cell.length_a   1.000
_cell.length_b   1.000
_cell.length_c   1.000
_cell.angle_alpha   90.00
_cell.angle_beta   90.00
_cell.angle_gamma   90.00
#
_symmetry.space_group_name_H-M   'P 1'
#
loop_
_entity.id
_entity.type
_entity.pdbx_description
1 polymer ?
#
loop_
_entity_poly.entity_id
_entity_poly.type
_entity_poly.pdbx_seq_one_letter_code
_entity_poly.pdbx_strand_id
1 'polypeptide(L)'
;MSNSLNKAFTGVIALALIVIAVGRIPFSREKELSNLCREYYTMYLNQNDYSLKEKNTKIKVIAKKTGLKAETNNVGNFCNSFYFNQR
;
A
#
# COMPACT_ATOMS: atom_id res chain seq x y z
N MET A 1 7.15 -34.36 33.35
CA MET A 1 7.86 -33.07 33.31
C MET A 1 8.12 -32.71 31.85
N SER A 2 7.10 -32.35 31.07
CA SER A 2 7.21 -32.04 29.62
C SER A 2 6.47 -30.77 29.19
N ASN A 3 5.94 -29.99 30.16
CA ASN A 3 5.06 -28.85 29.86
C ASN A 3 5.76 -27.49 29.73
N SER A 4 6.96 -27.29 30.31
CA SER A 4 7.61 -25.97 30.24
C SER A 4 8.34 -25.73 28.92
N LEU A 5 8.97 -26.76 28.35
CA LEU A 5 9.64 -26.68 27.04
C LEU A 5 8.64 -26.37 25.93
N ASN A 6 7.52 -27.09 25.85
CA ASN A 6 6.48 -26.82 24.85
C ASN A 6 5.88 -25.42 25.01
N LYS A 7 5.65 -24.93 26.24
CA LYS A 7 5.17 -23.54 26.45
C LYS A 7 6.19 -22.49 25.98
N ALA A 8 7.47 -22.71 26.24
CA ALA A 8 8.53 -21.80 25.79
C ALA A 8 8.66 -21.78 24.25
N PHE A 9 8.61 -22.94 23.59
CA PHE A 9 8.65 -23.03 22.13
C PHE A 9 7.43 -22.36 21.47
N THR A 10 6.22 -22.58 21.98
CA THR A 10 5.01 -21.93 21.44
C THR A 10 5.06 -20.41 21.61
N GLY A 11 5.60 -19.91 22.73
CA GLY A 11 5.79 -18.48 22.96
C GLY A 11 6.78 -17.84 21.97
N VAL A 12 7.90 -18.51 21.71
CA VAL A 12 8.92 -18.04 20.75
C VAL A 12 8.38 -18.04 19.31
N ILE A 13 7.64 -19.09 18.92
CA ILE A 13 7.03 -19.19 17.59
C ILE A 13 5.98 -18.08 17.39
N ALA A 14 5.14 -17.82 18.39
CA ALA A 14 4.15 -16.74 18.32
C ALA A 14 4.81 -15.37 18.18
N LEU A 15 5.89 -15.11 18.92
CA LEU A 15 6.64 -13.86 18.80
C LEU A 15 7.26 -13.69 17.41
N ALA A 16 7.87 -14.76 16.88
CA ALA A 16 8.47 -14.76 15.56
C ALA A 16 7.44 -14.47 14.45
N LEU A 17 6.24 -15.06 14.54
CA LEU A 17 5.15 -14.78 13.59
C LEU A 17 4.66 -13.33 13.66
N ILE A 18 4.59 -12.74 14.85
CA ILE A 18 4.24 -11.32 15.02
C ILE A 18 5.30 -10.42 14.38
N VAL A 19 6.59 -10.68 14.63
CA VAL A 19 7.68 -9.90 14.04
C VAL A 19 7.67 -9.99 12.51
N ILE A 20 7.47 -11.20 11.96
CA ILE A 20 7.38 -11.40 10.51
C ILE A 20 6.16 -10.66 9.94
N ALA A 21 5.00 -10.72 10.61
CA ALA A 21 3.80 -10.01 10.17
C ALA A 21 4.03 -8.48 10.19
N VAL A 22 4.58 -7.94 11.27
CA VAL A 22 4.87 -6.50 11.41
C VAL A 22 5.87 -6.02 10.36
N GLY A 23 6.86 -6.85 9.98
CA GLY A 23 7.79 -6.50 8.90
C GLY A 23 7.18 -6.61 7.49
N ARG A 24 6.24 -7.53 7.26
CA ARG A 24 5.61 -7.76 5.94
C ARG A 24 4.43 -6.82 5.64
N ILE A 25 3.72 -6.36 6.67
CA ILE A 25 2.60 -5.41 6.55
C ILE A 25 3.00 -4.09 5.86
N PRO A 26 4.06 -3.37 6.28
CA PRO A 26 4.46 -2.11 5.64
C PRO A 26 4.86 -2.33 4.18
N PHE A 27 5.64 -3.39 3.88
CA PHE A 27 6.01 -3.74 2.51
C PHE A 27 4.81 -4.03 1.62
N SER A 28 3.81 -4.76 2.14
CA SER A 28 2.57 -5.03 1.40
C SER A 28 1.76 -3.75 1.14
N ARG A 29 1.74 -2.81 2.09
CA ARG A 29 1.05 -1.52 1.94
C ARG A 29 1.76 -0.62 0.92
N GLU A 30 3.09 -0.58 0.94
CA GLU A 30 3.88 0.18 -0.04
C GLU A 30 3.71 -0.38 -1.45
N LYS A 31 3.70 -1.71 -1.60
CA LYS A 31 3.44 -2.37 -2.90
C LYS A 31 2.02 -2.11 -3.39
N GLU A 32 1.02 -2.19 -2.51
CA GLU A 32 -0.36 -1.86 -2.85
C GLU A 32 -0.48 -0.41 -3.33
N LEU A 33 0.15 0.53 -2.61
CA LEU A 33 0.12 1.95 -2.95
C LEU A 33 0.87 2.26 -4.26
N SER A 34 1.98 1.56 -4.51
CA SER A 34 2.75 1.66 -5.75
C SER A 34 1.92 1.21 -6.96
N ASN A 35 1.19 0.09 -6.82
CA ASN A 35 0.25 -0.37 -7.85
C ASN A 35 -0.88 0.64 -8.10
N LEU A 36 -1.45 1.23 -7.04
CA LEU A 36 -2.49 2.26 -7.19
C LEU A 36 -1.99 3.50 -7.94
N CYS A 37 -0.77 3.94 -7.65
CA CYS A 37 -0.14 5.03 -8.38
C CYS A 37 0.17 4.66 -9.84
N ARG A 38 0.59 3.43 -10.11
CA ARG A 38 0.77 2.93 -11.48
C ARG A 38 -0.53 2.97 -12.28
N GLU A 39 -1.61 2.44 -11.71
CA GLU A 39 -2.93 2.45 -12.34
C GLU A 39 -3.45 3.88 -12.58
N TYR A 40 -3.21 4.79 -11.62
CA TYR A 40 -3.52 6.20 -11.80
C TYR A 40 -2.79 6.79 -13.03
N TYR A 41 -1.50 6.48 -13.22
CA TYR A 41 -0.76 6.93 -14.40
C TYR A 41 -1.23 6.28 -15.69
N THR A 42 -1.57 4.99 -15.68
CA THR A 42 -2.18 4.33 -16.86
C THR A 42 -3.49 5.01 -17.25
N MET A 43 -4.35 5.34 -16.28
CA MET A 43 -5.61 6.06 -16.51
C MET A 43 -5.38 7.50 -17.01
N TYR A 44 -4.28 8.14 -16.60
CA TYR A 44 -3.92 9.48 -17.04
C TYR A 44 -3.34 9.49 -18.47
N LEU A 45 -2.62 8.45 -18.87
CA LEU A 45 -2.08 8.31 -20.23
C LEU A 45 -3.17 7.88 -21.22
N ASN A 46 -4.06 6.96 -20.82
CA ASN A 46 -5.11 6.42 -21.68
C ASN A 46 -6.45 7.13 -21.42
N GLN A 47 -6.47 8.46 -21.59
CA GLN A 47 -7.59 9.28 -21.11
C GLN A 47 -8.95 8.93 -21.74
N ASN A 48 -8.94 8.38 -22.95
CA ASN A 48 -10.15 8.02 -23.71
C ASN A 48 -10.77 6.69 -23.27
N ASP A 49 -10.01 5.85 -22.56
CA ASP A 49 -10.43 4.51 -22.16
C ASP A 49 -11.14 4.51 -20.79
N TYR A 50 -11.10 5.63 -20.06
CA TYR A 50 -11.62 5.74 -18.70
C TYR A 50 -12.49 6.98 -18.51
N SER A 51 -13.64 6.77 -17.88
CA SER A 51 -14.56 7.84 -17.52
C SER A 51 -13.97 8.76 -16.46
N LEU A 52 -14.45 10.02 -16.42
CA LEU A 52 -14.09 10.98 -15.37
C LEU A 52 -14.45 10.45 -13.96
N LYS A 53 -15.51 9.65 -13.85
CA LYS A 53 -15.95 9.04 -12.60
C LYS A 53 -14.92 8.03 -12.06
N GLU A 54 -14.34 7.21 -12.94
CA GLU A 54 -13.32 6.22 -12.57
C GLU A 54 -12.03 6.89 -12.12
N LYS A 55 -11.59 7.93 -12.84
CA LYS A 55 -10.42 8.75 -12.48
C LYS A 55 -10.59 9.40 -11.11
N ASN A 56 -11.73 10.04 -10.87
CA ASN A 56 -12.05 10.66 -9.58
C ASN A 56 -12.13 9.63 -8.45
N THR A 57 -12.63 8.43 -8.73
CA THR A 57 -12.67 7.34 -7.75
C THR A 57 -11.25 6.92 -7.37
N LYS A 58 -10.35 6.78 -8.36
CA LYS A 58 -8.94 6.43 -8.11
C LYS A 58 -8.22 7.50 -7.26
N ILE A 59 -8.41 8.78 -7.59
CA ILE A 59 -7.86 9.91 -6.82
C ILE A 59 -8.33 9.86 -5.36
N LYS A 60 -9.64 9.62 -5.12
CA LYS A 60 -10.19 9.49 -3.76
C LYS A 60 -9.61 8.30 -2.99
N VAL A 61 -9.43 7.16 -3.65
CA VAL A 61 -8.84 5.96 -3.02
C VAL A 61 -7.39 6.22 -2.59
N ILE A 62 -6.58 6.82 -3.47
CA ILE A 62 -5.19 7.15 -3.15
C ILE A 62 -5.13 8.17 -2.02
N ALA A 63 -5.89 9.27 -2.14
CA ALA A 63 -5.96 10.32 -1.12
C ALA A 63 -6.34 9.78 0.27
N LYS A 64 -7.33 8.87 0.34
CA LYS A 64 -7.73 8.23 1.61
C LYS A 64 -6.62 7.37 2.21
N LYS A 65 -5.84 6.66 1.39
CA LYS A 65 -4.75 5.79 1.85
C LYS A 65 -3.50 6.56 2.27
N THR A 66 -3.29 7.76 1.74
CA THR A 66 -2.11 8.60 2.00
C THR A 66 -2.37 9.75 2.96
N GLY A 67 -3.64 10.02 3.29
CA GLY A 67 -4.02 11.19 4.09
C GLY A 67 -3.95 12.52 3.31
N LEU A 68 -3.78 12.46 1.98
CA LEU A 68 -3.75 13.65 1.14
C LEU A 68 -5.16 14.19 0.89
N LYS A 69 -5.25 15.47 0.52
CA LYS A 69 -6.48 16.02 -0.06
C LYS A 69 -6.75 15.35 -1.40
N ALA A 70 -8.01 15.03 -1.68
CA ALA A 70 -8.46 14.36 -2.91
C ALA A 70 -8.46 15.31 -4.13
N GLU A 71 -7.31 15.91 -4.41
CA GLU A 71 -7.07 16.83 -5.52
C GLU A 71 -6.06 16.19 -6.48
N THR A 72 -6.33 16.31 -7.78
CA THR A 72 -5.51 15.70 -8.84
C THR A 72 -4.04 16.07 -8.73
N ASN A 73 -3.72 17.33 -8.42
CA ASN A 73 -2.33 17.79 -8.31
C ASN A 73 -1.62 17.18 -7.11
N ASN A 74 -2.28 17.07 -5.95
CA ASN A 74 -1.67 16.52 -4.75
C ASN A 74 -1.43 15.01 -4.91
N VAL A 75 -2.42 14.29 -5.44
CA VAL A 75 -2.29 12.85 -5.72
C VAL A 75 -1.28 12.60 -6.83
N GLY A 76 -1.26 13.42 -7.89
CA GLY A 76 -0.30 13.34 -8.98
C GLY A 76 1.13 13.57 -8.52
N ASN A 77 1.39 14.63 -7.74
CA ASN A 77 2.71 14.91 -7.18
C ASN A 77 3.19 13.80 -6.23
N PHE A 78 2.29 13.29 -5.39
CA PHE A 78 2.60 12.16 -4.51
C PHE A 78 2.95 10.92 -5.32
N CYS A 79 2.10 10.52 -6.26
CA CYS A 79 2.36 9.34 -7.07
C CYS A 79 3.60 9.50 -7.94
N ASN A 80 3.94 10.70 -8.38
CA ASN A 80 5.17 10.97 -9.13
C ASN A 80 6.39 10.65 -8.27
N SER A 81 6.44 11.25 -7.08
CA SER A 81 7.53 11.03 -6.14
C SER A 81 7.58 9.57 -5.66
N PHE A 82 6.43 9.00 -5.30
CA PHE A 82 6.36 7.68 -4.69
C PHE A 82 6.62 6.53 -5.68
N TYR A 83 6.07 6.60 -6.90
CA TYR A 83 6.22 5.55 -7.90
C TYR A 83 7.55 5.64 -8.66
N PHE A 84 8.00 6.84 -9.03
CA PHE A 84 9.22 6.99 -9.83
C PHE A 84 10.51 7.07 -9.01
N ASN A 85 10.47 7.47 -7.73
CA ASN A 85 11.65 7.42 -6.84
C ASN A 85 11.82 6.06 -6.13
N GLN A 86 10.99 5.06 -6.43
CA GLN A 86 11.23 3.67 -5.99
C GLN A 86 12.16 2.89 -6.93
N ARG A 87 12.72 3.54 -7.97
CA ARG A 87 13.76 2.97 -8.84
C ARG A 87 15.15 3.08 -8.21
#